data_AF-K1TSA9-F1
#
_entry.id   AF-K1TSA9-F1
#
_cell.length_a   1.000
_cell.length_b   1.000
_cell.length_c   1.000
_cell.angle_alpha   90.00
_cell.angle_beta   90.00
_cell.angle_gamma   90.00
#
_symmetry.space_group_name_H-M   'P 1'
#
loop_
_entity.id
_entity.type
_entity.pdbx_description
1 polymer ?
#
loop_
_entity_poly.entity_id
_entity_poly.type
_entity_poly.pdbx_seq_one_letter_code
_entity_poly.pdbx_strand_id
1 'polypeptide(L)'
;SQFYAYSGHNITVIDLDGAMSIAYRVPTKGYPQASGLLTTAYENDENGGVYVYFAENNIPGTIRLLYDRKGQTSPALTTMESGKKVAYALFSPSSGHAEHCICSLIADAEGTIYFKNDSGHLMAYGRMLEGMEIKTQPTKTTYAPGEEFDAAGLTVVGDFGRGVKRNVTAYLIPPADAIQAGDTSVTLKYGKGLTMYQNQPDGNGGMVSNLT
;
A
#
# COMPACT_ATOMS: atom_id res chain seq x y z
N SER A 1 24.54 -20.72 1.74
CA SER A 1 24.88 -19.85 0.61
C SER A 1 23.92 -18.68 0.62
N GLN A 2 24.42 -17.44 0.60
CA GLN A 2 23.59 -16.23 0.73
C GLN A 2 22.53 -16.07 -0.38
N PHE A 3 22.68 -16.78 -1.50
CA PHE A 3 21.84 -16.65 -2.68
C PHE A 3 20.63 -17.60 -2.70
N TYR A 4 20.57 -18.59 -1.80
CA TYR A 4 19.44 -19.50 -1.75
C TYR A 4 18.32 -18.99 -0.84
N ALA A 5 17.07 -19.20 -1.26
CA ALA A 5 15.91 -18.90 -0.44
C ALA A 5 15.94 -19.68 0.88
N TYR A 6 15.58 -19.02 1.98
CA TYR A 6 15.51 -19.62 3.32
C TYR A 6 16.81 -20.27 3.81
N SER A 7 17.97 -19.74 3.41
CA SER A 7 19.28 -20.32 3.72
C SER A 7 19.94 -19.80 5.00
N GLY A 8 19.13 -19.26 5.93
CA GLY A 8 19.57 -18.68 7.21
C GLY A 8 19.24 -17.19 7.39
N HIS A 9 18.66 -16.55 6.37
CA HIS A 9 18.23 -15.15 6.40
C HIS A 9 17.15 -14.92 7.47
N ASN A 10 17.32 -13.88 8.27
CA ASN A 10 16.39 -13.53 9.35
C ASN A 10 16.57 -12.08 9.80
N ILE A 11 15.59 -11.59 10.57
CA ILE A 11 15.77 -10.44 11.47
C ILE A 11 15.90 -11.00 12.88
N THR A 12 16.93 -10.52 13.58
CA THR A 12 17.18 -10.85 14.97
C THR A 12 16.83 -9.64 15.82
N VAL A 13 15.99 -9.84 16.83
CA VAL A 13 15.77 -8.85 17.90
C VAL A 13 16.70 -9.17 19.05
N ILE A 14 17.44 -8.17 19.50
CA ILE A 14 18.44 -8.26 20.55
C ILE A 14 17.89 -7.55 21.78
N ASP A 15 17.79 -8.29 22.88
CA ASP A 15 17.52 -7.71 24.19
C ASP A 15 18.83 -7.12 24.75
N LEU A 16 18.77 -5.86 25.12
CA LEU A 16 19.89 -5.11 25.70
C LEU A 16 19.81 -5.03 27.23
N ASP A 17 18.75 -5.54 27.85
CA ASP A 17 18.61 -5.58 29.30
C ASP A 17 19.60 -6.60 29.90
N GLY A 18 20.51 -6.12 30.75
CA GLY A 18 21.52 -6.97 31.40
C GLY A 18 22.62 -7.44 30.45
N ALA A 19 22.79 -8.76 30.31
CA ALA A 19 23.73 -9.33 29.36
C ALA A 19 23.05 -9.42 28.00
N MET A 20 23.52 -8.63 27.02
CA MET A 20 23.03 -8.62 25.64
C MET A 20 22.74 -10.04 25.15
N SER A 21 21.50 -10.29 24.74
CA SER A 21 21.03 -11.61 24.33
C SER A 21 20.07 -11.53 23.15
N ILE A 22 19.86 -12.65 22.45
CA ILE A 22 18.82 -12.71 21.41
C ILE A 22 17.47 -12.90 22.09
N ALA A 23 16.57 -11.94 21.93
CA ALA A 23 15.17 -12.09 22.34
C ALA A 23 14.48 -13.13 21.45
N TYR A 24 14.57 -12.94 20.12
CA TYR A 24 14.08 -13.90 19.14
C TYR A 24 14.64 -13.65 17.74
N ARG A 25 14.41 -14.61 16.84
CA ARG A 25 14.70 -14.51 15.40
C ARG A 25 13.44 -14.75 14.60
N VAL A 26 13.26 -14.02 13.52
CA VAL A 26 12.21 -14.27 12.54
C VAL A 26 12.83 -14.52 11.16
N PRO A 27 12.65 -15.72 10.57
CA PRO A 27 13.21 -16.03 9.25
C PRO A 27 12.65 -15.13 8.14
N THR A 28 13.46 -14.92 7.11
CA THR A 28 13.07 -14.30 5.84
C THR A 28 13.43 -15.22 4.68
N LYS A 29 12.80 -15.03 3.52
CA LYS A 29 13.09 -15.78 2.30
C LYS A 29 14.41 -15.34 1.69
N GLY A 30 14.65 -14.03 1.62
CA GLY A 30 15.90 -13.40 1.18
C GLY A 30 16.53 -12.57 2.30
N TYR A 31 17.75 -12.10 2.08
CA TYR A 31 18.43 -11.25 3.05
C TYR A 31 18.03 -9.78 2.81
N PRO A 32 17.59 -9.03 3.83
CA PRO A 32 17.43 -7.59 3.72
C PRO A 32 18.80 -6.92 3.65
N GLN A 33 19.04 -6.11 2.61
CA GLN A 33 20.30 -5.34 2.46
C GLN A 33 20.15 -3.85 2.73
N ALA A 34 18.92 -3.36 2.76
CA ALA A 34 18.60 -1.96 2.94
C ALA A 34 18.36 -1.61 4.42
N SER A 35 18.36 -0.32 4.73
CA SER A 35 17.98 0.15 6.06
C SER A 35 16.51 -0.12 6.32
N GLY A 36 16.19 -0.52 7.56
CA GLY A 36 14.82 -0.63 8.00
C GLY A 36 14.18 0.75 8.20
N LEU A 37 12.92 0.90 7.80
CA LEU A 37 12.09 2.06 8.12
C LEU A 37 11.38 1.77 9.45
N LEU A 38 11.57 2.62 10.46
CA LEU A 38 11.03 2.46 11.81
C LEU A 38 9.87 3.44 12.04
N THR A 39 8.81 3.00 12.72
CA THR A 39 7.79 3.89 13.31
C THR A 39 7.84 3.84 14.84
N THR A 40 7.70 5.01 15.45
CA THR A 40 7.51 5.20 16.89
C THR A 40 6.12 5.76 17.22
N ALA A 41 5.27 5.95 16.21
CA ALA A 41 3.96 6.60 16.36
C ALA A 41 3.01 5.87 17.33
N TYR A 42 3.26 4.58 17.56
CA TYR A 42 2.41 3.71 18.38
C TYR A 42 3.10 3.23 19.66
N GLU A 43 4.32 3.69 19.95
CA GLU A 43 5.09 3.19 21.09
C GLU A 43 4.36 3.39 22.43
N ASN A 44 3.64 4.50 22.56
CA ASN A 44 2.99 4.93 23.82
C ASN A 44 1.53 4.48 23.93
N ASP A 45 1.01 3.70 23.00
CA ASP A 45 -0.35 3.16 23.09
C ASP A 45 -0.42 2.08 24.18
N GLU A 46 -1.63 1.77 24.68
CA GLU A 46 -1.83 0.77 25.76
C GLU A 46 -1.24 -0.62 25.42
N ASN A 47 -1.23 -0.97 24.12
CA ASN A 47 -0.57 -2.15 23.56
C ASN A 47 0.50 -1.78 22.53
N GLY A 48 1.10 -0.62 22.75
CA GLY A 48 2.02 0.04 21.85
C GLY A 48 3.29 -0.73 21.58
N GLY A 49 3.86 -0.49 20.42
CA GLY A 49 5.13 -1.08 19.98
C GLY A 49 5.62 -0.37 18.74
N VAL A 50 6.84 -0.70 18.34
CA VAL A 50 7.43 -0.17 17.12
C VAL A 50 7.21 -1.13 15.97
N TYR A 51 7.11 -0.58 14.76
CA TYR A 51 7.10 -1.37 13.54
C TYR A 51 8.34 -1.06 12.71
N VAL A 52 8.99 -2.10 12.21
CA VAL A 52 10.14 -2.01 11.32
C VAL A 52 9.77 -2.64 9.98
N TYR A 53 9.93 -1.87 8.91
CA TYR A 53 9.67 -2.28 7.54
C TYR A 53 10.98 -2.41 6.78
N PHE A 54 11.11 -3.44 5.95
CA PHE A 54 12.29 -3.64 5.11
C PHE A 54 11.92 -4.37 3.83
N ALA A 55 12.64 -4.06 2.76
CA ALA A 55 12.57 -4.81 1.51
C ALA A 55 13.43 -6.07 1.60
N GLU A 56 12.89 -7.18 1.12
CA GLU A 56 13.60 -8.43 0.98
C GLU A 56 14.33 -8.50 -0.37
N ASN A 57 15.65 -8.75 -0.36
CA ASN A 57 16.37 -8.99 -1.60
C ASN A 57 16.10 -10.41 -2.12
N ASN A 58 14.95 -10.60 -2.76
CA ASN A 58 14.54 -11.85 -3.41
C ASN A 58 13.45 -11.57 -4.45
N ILE A 59 13.04 -12.59 -5.20
CA ILE A 59 11.88 -12.52 -6.10
C ILE A 59 10.66 -13.17 -5.42
N PRO A 60 9.55 -12.43 -5.21
CA PRO A 60 9.43 -10.98 -5.34
C PRO A 60 10.05 -10.25 -4.15
N GLY A 61 10.48 -9.00 -4.39
CA GLY A 61 11.08 -8.11 -3.41
C GLY A 61 10.06 -7.64 -2.40
N THR A 62 9.72 -8.53 -1.48
CA THR A 62 8.61 -8.39 -0.54
C THR A 62 8.95 -7.35 0.53
N ILE A 63 8.02 -6.42 0.77
CA ILE A 63 8.07 -5.57 1.95
C ILE A 63 7.61 -6.40 3.14
N ARG A 64 8.51 -6.54 4.09
CA ARG A 64 8.32 -7.30 5.31
C ARG A 64 8.09 -6.34 6.47
N LEU A 65 7.37 -6.82 7.47
CA LEU A 65 7.01 -6.08 8.68
C LEU A 65 7.41 -6.89 9.92
N LEU A 66 8.10 -6.22 10.83
CA LEU A 66 8.33 -6.68 12.19
C LEU A 66 7.62 -5.72 13.15
N TYR A 67 6.79 -6.26 14.05
CA TYR A 67 6.31 -5.53 15.22
C TYR A 67 7.11 -6.00 16.44
N ASP A 68 7.55 -5.06 17.27
CA ASP A 68 8.22 -5.35 18.53
C ASP A 68 7.79 -4.39 19.65
N ARG A 69 7.86 -4.88 20.89
CA ARG A 69 7.62 -4.12 22.11
C ARG A 69 8.52 -4.65 23.23
N LYS A 70 8.77 -3.81 24.25
CA LYS A 70 9.61 -4.18 25.39
C LYS A 70 9.20 -5.53 25.98
N GLY A 71 10.18 -6.43 26.15
CA GLY A 71 9.99 -7.75 26.75
C GLY A 71 9.40 -8.82 25.82
N GLN A 72 9.20 -8.53 24.54
CA GLN A 72 8.71 -9.51 23.58
C GLN A 72 9.78 -10.58 23.26
N THR A 73 9.38 -11.85 23.36
CA THR A 73 10.29 -13.01 23.18
C THR A 73 9.94 -13.88 21.97
N SER A 74 8.96 -13.47 21.16
CA SER A 74 8.60 -14.14 19.90
C SER A 74 7.88 -13.17 18.94
N PRO A 75 7.95 -13.38 17.62
CA PRO A 75 7.31 -12.47 16.66
C PRO A 75 5.78 -12.55 16.75
N ALA A 76 5.14 -11.40 16.97
CA ALA A 76 3.68 -11.29 17.03
C ALA A 76 3.00 -11.43 15.65
N LEU A 77 3.65 -10.95 14.59
CA LEU A 77 3.13 -10.96 13.21
C LEU A 77 4.05 -11.79 12.32
N THR A 78 3.48 -12.73 11.59
CA THR A 78 4.22 -13.61 10.67
C THR A 78 3.34 -14.07 9.51
N THR A 79 3.97 -14.44 8.40
CA THR A 79 3.31 -15.09 7.26
C THR A 79 3.80 -16.53 7.13
N MET A 80 2.93 -17.45 6.69
CA MET A 80 3.34 -18.82 6.35
C MET A 80 3.72 -18.88 4.87
N GLU A 81 4.98 -19.20 4.58
CA GLU A 81 5.50 -19.35 3.20
C GLU A 81 6.24 -20.67 3.07
N SER A 82 5.83 -21.52 2.11
CA SER A 82 6.45 -22.83 1.88
C SER A 82 6.62 -23.67 3.16
N GLY A 83 5.59 -23.67 4.02
CA GLY A 83 5.58 -24.38 5.31
C GLY A 83 6.43 -23.75 6.41
N LYS A 84 6.95 -22.54 6.22
CA LYS A 84 7.80 -21.83 7.19
C LYS A 84 7.09 -20.58 7.72
N LYS A 85 7.23 -20.34 9.02
CA LYS A 85 6.79 -19.09 9.66
C LYS A 85 7.89 -18.04 9.46
N VAL A 86 7.59 -17.01 8.68
CA VAL A 86 8.54 -15.95 8.27
C VAL A 86 8.04 -14.57 8.69
N ALA A 87 8.88 -13.54 8.56
CA ALA A 87 8.50 -12.17 8.83
C ALA A 87 7.26 -11.78 8.00
N TYR A 88 6.34 -11.05 8.60
CA TYR A 88 5.04 -10.75 8.01
C TYR A 88 5.21 -10.07 6.65
N ALA A 89 4.61 -10.64 5.60
CA ALA A 89 4.59 -10.07 4.26
C ALA A 89 3.51 -8.98 4.20
N LEU A 90 3.94 -7.71 4.28
CA LEU A 90 3.03 -6.57 4.15
C LEU A 90 2.60 -6.39 2.69
N PHE A 91 3.55 -6.50 1.76
CA PHE A 91 3.31 -6.36 0.34
C PHE A 91 4.31 -7.17 -0.47
N SER A 92 3.82 -7.97 -1.41
CA SER A 92 4.65 -8.69 -2.38
C SER A 92 4.26 -8.26 -3.79
N PRO A 93 5.18 -7.64 -4.55
CA PRO A 93 4.98 -7.42 -5.98
C PRO A 93 4.71 -8.76 -6.71
N SER A 94 3.92 -8.71 -7.79
CA SER A 94 3.59 -9.88 -8.61
C SER A 94 3.87 -9.61 -10.09
N SER A 95 3.68 -10.63 -10.92
CA SER A 95 3.77 -10.56 -12.39
C SER A 95 5.07 -9.89 -12.86
N GLY A 96 5.01 -8.98 -13.84
CA GLY A 96 6.20 -8.33 -14.43
C GLY A 96 6.96 -7.42 -13.47
N HIS A 97 6.45 -7.22 -12.26
CA HIS A 97 7.08 -6.38 -11.25
C HIS A 97 7.64 -7.19 -10.06
N ALA A 98 7.46 -8.51 -10.08
CA ALA A 98 8.05 -9.43 -9.12
C ALA A 98 9.56 -9.52 -9.35
N GLU A 99 10.31 -8.66 -8.66
CA GLU A 99 11.76 -8.54 -8.81
C GLU A 99 12.45 -8.29 -7.48
N HIS A 100 13.76 -8.51 -7.45
CA HIS A 100 14.62 -8.20 -6.31
C HIS A 100 14.44 -6.75 -5.85
N CYS A 101 14.58 -6.49 -4.55
CA CYS A 101 14.49 -5.14 -4.01
C CYS A 101 15.56 -4.93 -2.94
N ILE A 102 16.56 -4.11 -3.26
CA ILE A 102 17.62 -3.66 -2.34
C ILE A 102 17.44 -2.20 -1.90
N CYS A 103 16.28 -1.62 -2.16
CA CYS A 103 16.00 -0.21 -1.89
C CYS A 103 15.59 0.00 -0.43
N SER A 104 16.11 1.07 0.19
CA SER A 104 15.58 1.54 1.47
C SER A 104 14.19 2.11 1.26
N LEU A 105 13.28 1.78 2.16
CA LEU A 105 11.91 2.27 2.11
C LEU A 105 11.89 3.73 2.59
N ILE A 106 11.14 4.58 1.90
CA ILE A 106 10.84 5.94 2.38
C ILE A 106 9.33 6.05 2.58
N ALA A 107 8.89 6.86 3.54
CA ALA A 107 7.47 7.13 3.74
C ALA A 107 7.17 8.63 3.70
N ASP A 108 5.98 8.98 3.24
CA ASP A 108 5.43 10.32 3.39
C ASP A 108 4.80 10.53 4.78
N ALA A 109 4.30 11.75 5.04
CA ALA A 109 3.64 12.11 6.29
C ALA A 109 2.33 11.33 6.54
N GLU A 110 1.80 10.65 5.53
CA GLU A 110 0.55 9.89 5.57
C GLU A 110 0.80 8.38 5.73
N GLY A 111 2.08 7.97 5.79
CA GLY A 111 2.49 6.58 5.92
C GLY A 111 2.51 5.79 4.61
N THR A 112 2.39 6.45 3.46
CA THR A 112 2.58 5.81 2.14
C THR A 112 4.05 5.44 1.99
N ILE A 113 4.36 4.17 1.74
CA ILE A 113 5.72 3.67 1.53
C ILE A 113 6.07 3.73 0.05
N TYR A 114 7.20 4.35 -0.30
CA TYR A 114 7.74 4.38 -1.65
C TYR A 114 9.03 3.59 -1.74
N PHE A 115 9.20 2.86 -2.84
CA PHE A 115 10.37 2.02 -3.08
C PHE A 115 10.55 1.74 -4.57
N LYS A 116 11.78 1.41 -4.96
CA LYS A 116 12.12 0.96 -6.32
C LYS A 116 12.69 -0.45 -6.27
N ASN A 117 12.22 -1.36 -7.10
CA ASN A 117 12.87 -2.66 -7.26
C ASN A 117 14.08 -2.58 -8.21
N ASP A 118 14.79 -3.70 -8.36
CA ASP A 118 16.05 -3.77 -9.11
C ASP A 118 15.84 -3.56 -10.62
N SER A 119 14.66 -3.90 -11.15
CA SER A 119 14.26 -3.62 -12.53
C SER A 119 13.80 -2.18 -12.79
N GLY A 120 13.81 -1.32 -11.76
CA GLY A 120 13.52 0.11 -11.94
C GLY A 120 12.05 0.50 -11.76
N HIS A 121 11.18 -0.42 -11.37
CA HIS A 121 9.79 -0.09 -11.07
C HIS A 121 9.70 0.71 -9.78
N LEU A 122 9.26 1.96 -9.89
CA LEU A 122 8.91 2.80 -8.76
C LEU A 122 7.48 2.47 -8.31
N MET A 123 7.31 2.19 -7.03
CA MET A 123 6.04 1.76 -6.44
C MET A 123 5.72 2.58 -5.20
N ALA A 124 4.43 2.74 -4.95
CA ALA A 124 3.88 3.29 -3.72
C ALA A 124 2.92 2.27 -3.11
N TYR A 125 3.14 1.92 -1.85
CA TYR A 125 2.24 1.11 -1.03
C TYR A 125 1.59 2.02 0.00
N GLY A 126 0.31 2.27 -0.16
CA GLY A 126 -0.46 3.16 0.70
C GLY A 126 -1.84 2.61 1.00
N ARG A 127 -2.63 3.45 1.65
CA ARG A 127 -3.98 3.11 2.08
C ARG A 127 -4.93 2.96 0.89
N MET A 128 -5.90 2.07 1.03
CA MET A 128 -6.96 1.88 0.06
C MET A 128 -8.03 2.96 0.20
N LEU A 129 -8.66 3.33 -0.91
CA LEU A 129 -9.83 4.21 -0.91
C LEU A 129 -11.01 3.47 -0.26
N GLU A 130 -11.57 4.04 0.79
CA GLU A 130 -12.73 3.52 1.54
C GLU A 130 -14.05 4.18 1.06
N GLY A 131 -13.99 5.41 0.57
CA GLY A 131 -15.16 6.13 0.05
C GLY A 131 -14.80 7.42 -0.69
N MET A 132 -15.80 8.05 -1.31
CA MET A 132 -15.66 9.34 -1.99
C MET A 132 -16.83 10.27 -1.63
N GLU A 133 -16.54 11.57 -1.60
CA GLU A 133 -17.51 12.62 -1.31
C GLU A 133 -17.36 13.76 -2.33
N ILE A 134 -18.46 14.16 -2.98
CA ILE A 134 -18.49 15.35 -3.83
C ILE A 134 -18.52 16.59 -2.94
N LYS A 135 -17.48 17.43 -3.04
CA LYS A 135 -17.39 18.71 -2.33
C LYS A 135 -18.00 19.86 -3.13
N THR A 136 -17.82 19.83 -4.44
CA THR A 136 -18.35 20.84 -5.36
C THR A 136 -18.88 20.13 -6.60
N GLN A 137 -20.09 20.47 -7.02
CA GLN A 137 -20.70 19.98 -8.26
C GLN A 137 -20.00 20.55 -9.50
N PRO A 138 -20.07 19.90 -10.68
CA PRO A 138 -19.57 20.48 -11.91
C PRO A 138 -20.35 21.76 -12.26
N THR A 139 -19.70 22.70 -12.96
CA THR A 139 -20.33 23.95 -13.38
C THR A 139 -21.42 23.73 -14.42
N LYS A 140 -21.31 22.66 -15.23
CA LYS A 140 -22.31 22.26 -16.21
C LYS A 140 -23.09 21.07 -15.65
N THR A 141 -24.40 21.26 -15.48
CA THR A 141 -25.34 20.22 -14.98
C THR A 141 -26.50 19.97 -15.94
N THR A 142 -26.46 20.56 -17.12
CA THR A 142 -27.47 20.40 -18.18
C THR A 142 -26.76 20.12 -19.49
N TYR A 143 -27.19 19.05 -20.15
CA TYR A 143 -26.57 18.54 -21.36
C TYR A 143 -27.62 18.32 -22.45
N ALA A 144 -27.26 18.64 -23.69
CA ALA A 144 -27.98 18.15 -24.86
C ALA A 144 -27.58 16.69 -25.14
N PRO A 145 -28.47 15.87 -25.72
CA PRO A 145 -28.11 14.51 -26.12
C PRO A 145 -26.91 14.50 -27.07
N GLY A 146 -25.93 13.65 -26.78
CA GLY A 146 -24.67 13.53 -27.53
C GLY A 146 -23.52 14.38 -26.99
N GLU A 147 -23.71 15.19 -25.95
CA GLU A 147 -22.61 15.90 -25.30
C GLU A 147 -21.81 14.99 -24.34
N GLU A 148 -20.48 15.17 -24.28
CA GLU A 148 -19.63 14.52 -23.29
C GLU A 148 -19.76 15.19 -21.91
N PHE A 149 -19.53 14.41 -20.85
CA PHE A 149 -19.51 14.93 -19.48
C PHE A 149 -18.35 15.92 -19.29
N ASP A 150 -18.67 17.08 -18.70
CA ASP A 150 -17.71 18.14 -18.40
C ASP A 150 -17.48 18.21 -16.88
N ALA A 151 -16.28 17.79 -16.45
CA ALA A 151 -15.89 17.77 -15.05
C ALA A 151 -15.43 19.14 -14.52
N ALA A 152 -15.47 20.21 -15.32
CA ALA A 152 -15.07 21.55 -14.86
C ALA A 152 -15.85 21.96 -13.59
N GLY A 153 -15.14 22.47 -12.59
CA GLY A 153 -15.71 22.87 -11.29
C GLY A 153 -15.98 21.73 -10.31
N LEU A 154 -15.99 20.47 -10.75
CA LEU A 154 -16.15 19.31 -9.87
C LEU A 154 -14.95 19.23 -8.91
N THR A 155 -15.23 18.96 -7.63
CA THR A 155 -14.20 18.55 -6.67
C THR A 155 -14.70 17.35 -5.89
N VAL A 156 -13.92 16.27 -5.89
CA VAL A 156 -14.19 15.05 -5.14
C VAL A 156 -13.06 14.77 -4.17
N VAL A 157 -13.42 14.45 -2.93
CA VAL A 157 -12.51 14.06 -1.88
C VAL A 157 -12.68 12.57 -1.60
N GLY A 158 -11.59 11.82 -1.69
CA GLY A 158 -11.51 10.42 -1.30
C GLY A 158 -11.18 10.28 0.18
N ASP A 159 -11.84 9.34 0.84
CA ASP A 159 -11.54 8.89 2.20
C ASP A 159 -10.66 7.63 2.11
N PHE A 160 -9.49 7.68 2.72
CA PHE A 160 -8.53 6.58 2.79
C PHE A 160 -8.44 5.99 4.20
N GLY A 161 -9.40 6.35 5.07
CA GLY A 161 -9.59 5.87 6.43
C GLY A 161 -8.74 6.60 7.47
N ARG A 162 -9.01 6.32 8.76
CA ARG A 162 -8.37 6.95 9.96
C ARG A 162 -8.09 8.46 9.80
N GLY A 163 -9.06 9.18 9.24
CA GLY A 163 -8.97 10.64 9.07
C GLY A 163 -8.15 11.13 7.87
N VAL A 164 -7.58 10.23 7.05
CA VAL A 164 -6.85 10.62 5.84
C VAL A 164 -7.83 10.88 4.69
N LYS A 165 -7.97 12.14 4.31
CA LYS A 165 -8.81 12.58 3.17
C LYS A 165 -7.96 13.30 2.12
N ARG A 166 -8.16 12.98 0.85
CA ARG A 166 -7.36 13.55 -0.27
C ARG A 166 -8.27 14.02 -1.41
N ASN A 167 -7.86 15.07 -2.10
CA ASN A 167 -8.51 15.43 -3.36
C ASN A 167 -8.17 14.38 -4.43
N VAL A 168 -9.18 13.70 -4.95
CA VAL A 168 -9.02 12.62 -5.94
C VAL A 168 -9.53 12.99 -7.33
N THR A 169 -9.93 14.24 -7.55
CA THR A 169 -10.58 14.72 -8.78
C THR A 169 -9.76 14.39 -10.03
N ALA A 170 -8.43 14.55 -9.97
CA ALA A 170 -7.53 14.26 -11.09
C ALA A 170 -7.48 12.78 -11.48
N TYR A 171 -7.90 11.88 -10.59
CA TYR A 171 -7.89 10.43 -10.78
C TYR A 171 -9.26 9.86 -11.17
N LEU A 172 -10.26 10.72 -11.39
CA LEU A 172 -11.58 10.30 -11.83
C LEU A 172 -11.59 10.02 -13.34
N ILE A 173 -12.32 8.97 -13.71
CA ILE A 173 -12.57 8.53 -15.07
C ILE A 173 -14.05 8.82 -15.37
N PRO A 174 -14.36 9.74 -16.30
CA PRO A 174 -15.73 10.00 -16.72
C PRO A 174 -16.32 8.81 -17.49
N PRO A 175 -17.65 8.76 -17.69
CA PRO A 175 -18.26 7.78 -18.60
C PRO A 175 -17.64 7.89 -19.99
N ALA A 176 -17.47 6.75 -20.66
CA ALA A 176 -16.94 6.70 -22.02
C ALA A 176 -17.97 7.14 -23.07
N ASP A 177 -19.25 6.91 -22.78
CA ASP A 177 -20.36 7.27 -23.66
C ASP A 177 -20.85 8.69 -23.38
N ALA A 178 -21.30 9.37 -24.44
CA ALA A 178 -21.93 10.68 -24.33
C ALA A 178 -23.27 10.62 -23.60
N ILE A 179 -23.66 11.72 -22.96
CA ILE A 179 -24.92 11.86 -22.24
C ILE A 179 -26.10 11.73 -23.22
N GLN A 180 -27.08 10.91 -22.87
CA GLN A 180 -28.27 10.65 -23.66
C GLN A 180 -29.50 11.35 -23.09
N ALA A 181 -30.55 11.47 -23.92
CA ALA A 181 -31.83 12.00 -23.47
C ALA A 181 -32.42 11.11 -22.37
N GLY A 182 -32.74 11.73 -21.21
CA GLY A 182 -33.32 11.02 -20.06
C GLY A 182 -32.30 10.58 -19.00
N ASP A 183 -31.00 10.75 -19.25
CA ASP A 183 -29.98 10.53 -18.22
C ASP A 183 -30.16 11.53 -17.07
N THR A 184 -30.18 11.01 -15.84
CA THR A 184 -30.36 11.80 -14.61
C THR A 184 -29.13 11.80 -13.70
N SER A 185 -28.12 10.97 -14.02
CA SER A 185 -26.89 10.82 -13.26
C SER A 185 -25.75 10.35 -14.16
N VAL A 186 -24.51 10.66 -13.76
CA VAL A 186 -23.29 10.13 -14.37
C VAL A 186 -22.47 9.37 -13.33
N THR A 187 -21.84 8.27 -13.74
CA THR A 187 -20.96 7.51 -12.86
C THR A 187 -19.51 7.85 -13.16
N LEU A 188 -18.78 8.31 -12.15
CA LEU A 188 -17.33 8.50 -12.21
C LEU A 188 -16.62 7.33 -11.55
N LYS A 189 -15.59 6.79 -12.19
CA LYS A 189 -14.73 5.75 -11.59
C LYS A 189 -13.45 6.35 -11.06
N TYR A 190 -12.84 5.74 -10.05
CA TYR A 190 -11.53 6.14 -9.56
C TYR A 190 -10.43 5.22 -10.13
N GLY A 191 -9.31 5.81 -10.57
CA GLY A 191 -8.15 5.04 -11.05
C GLY A 191 -7.43 5.62 -12.27
N LYS A 192 -7.79 6.82 -12.76
CA LYS A 192 -7.18 7.41 -13.96
C LYS A 192 -5.66 7.54 -13.78
N GLY A 193 -4.90 6.87 -14.65
CA GLY A 193 -3.43 6.90 -14.62
C GLY A 193 -2.80 6.17 -13.43
N LEU A 194 -3.56 5.38 -12.66
CA LEU A 194 -3.05 4.58 -11.55
C LEU A 194 -2.88 3.13 -11.97
N THR A 195 -1.72 2.53 -11.68
CA THR A 195 -1.50 1.08 -11.79
C THR A 195 -1.54 0.48 -10.39
N MET A 196 -2.64 -0.19 -10.04
CA MET A 196 -2.89 -0.67 -8.67
C MET A 196 -2.77 -2.19 -8.60
N TYR A 197 -1.92 -2.71 -7.71
CA TYR A 197 -1.57 -4.14 -7.65
C TYR A 197 -2.62 -5.05 -7.01
N GLN A 198 -3.50 -4.52 -6.15
CA GLN A 198 -4.43 -5.34 -5.35
C GLN A 198 -5.80 -4.71 -5.09
N ASN A 199 -6.09 -3.55 -5.68
CA ASN A 199 -7.47 -3.07 -5.74
C ASN A 199 -8.14 -3.89 -6.83
N GLN A 200 -9.03 -4.82 -6.45
CA GLN A 200 -9.75 -5.63 -7.43
C GLN A 200 -10.44 -4.69 -8.43
N PRO A 201 -10.06 -4.72 -9.72
CA PRO A 201 -10.72 -3.92 -10.72
C PRO A 201 -12.15 -4.44 -10.92
N ASP A 202 -13.04 -3.55 -11.31
CA ASP A 202 -14.40 -3.83 -11.81
C ASP A 202 -14.46 -4.68 -13.10
N GLY A 203 -13.39 -5.38 -13.45
CA GLY A 203 -13.19 -6.03 -14.74
C GLY A 203 -12.69 -5.09 -15.85
N ASN A 204 -12.63 -3.76 -15.62
CA ASN A 204 -12.20 -2.74 -16.59
C ASN A 204 -11.12 -1.78 -16.05
N GLY A 205 -10.45 -2.13 -14.95
CA GLY A 205 -9.31 -1.38 -14.40
C GLY A 205 -9.67 -0.22 -13.48
N GLY A 206 -10.96 -0.01 -13.16
CA GLY A 206 -11.41 1.04 -12.23
C GLY A 206 -11.95 0.48 -10.92
N MET A 207 -11.94 1.33 -9.88
CA MET A 207 -12.76 1.12 -8.68
C MET A 207 -14.11 1.82 -8.88
N VAL A 208 -15.21 1.09 -8.71
CA VAL A 208 -16.55 1.69 -8.66
C VAL A 208 -16.88 1.98 -7.20
N SER A 209 -16.96 3.25 -6.82
CA SER A 209 -17.91 3.64 -5.78
C SER A 209 -19.10 4.21 -6.51
N ASN A 210 -20.29 3.66 -6.30
CA ASN A 210 -21.50 4.28 -6.81
C ASN A 210 -21.64 5.65 -6.14
N LEU A 211 -21.29 6.69 -6.88
CA LEU A 211 -21.59 8.07 -6.53
C LEU A 211 -23.02 8.31 -7.03
N THR A 212 -23.99 8.14 -6.15
CA THR A 212 -25.35 8.67 -6.34
C THR A 212 -25.38 10.14 -5.95
#